data_AF-A0A1H3RC30-F1
#
_entry.id   AF-A0A1H3RC30-F1
#
_cell.length_a   1.000
_cell.length_b   1.000
_cell.length_c   1.000
_cell.angle_alpha   90.00
_cell.angle_beta   90.00
_cell.angle_gamma   90.00
#
_symmetry.space_group_name_H-M   'P 1'
#
loop_
_entity.id
_entity.type
_entity.pdbx_description
1 polymer ?
#
loop_
_entity_poly.entity_id
_entity_poly.type
_entity_poly.pdbx_seq_one_letter_code
_entity_poly.pdbx_strand_id
1 'polypeptide(L)' 'MVVVVENSNDYLKEDDIVLGIGIALGVTYGILFDNLALGISFGVLFGIIAEGIRRKSPNKKSNDKTNDGPDDDQS' A
#
# COMPACT_ATOMS: atom_id res chain seq x y z
N MET A 1 -5.24 16.00 23.28
CA MET A 1 -4.78 14.70 22.72
C MET A 1 -3.47 14.95 22.00
N VAL A 2 -2.37 14.35 22.47
CA VAL A 2 -1.06 14.47 21.81
C VAL A 2 -1.02 13.42 20.71
N VAL A 3 -0.93 13.85 19.45
CA VAL A 3 -0.70 12.92 18.34
C VAL A 3 0.80 12.70 18.30
N VAL A 4 1.24 11.55 18.80
CA VAL A 4 2.63 11.12 18.69
C VAL A 4 2.80 10.64 17.25
N VAL A 5 3.38 11.49 16.39
CA VAL A 5 3.97 11.04 15.13
C VAL A 5 5.30 10.42 15.51
N GLU A 6 5.30 9.12 15.80
CA GLU A 6 6.54 8.37 15.96
C GLU A 6 7.26 8.34 14.61
N ASN A 7 8.45 8.95 14.59
CA ASN A 7 9.36 8.91 13.46
C ASN A 7 10.07 7.55 13.46
N SER A 8 9.35 6.49 13.08
CA SER A 8 9.95 5.21 12.75
C SER A 8 10.64 5.36 11.40
N ASN A 9 11.96 5.50 11.44
CA ASN A 9 12.86 5.55 10.29
C ASN A 9 13.06 4.14 9.70
N ASP A 10 11.96 3.43 9.51
CA ASP A 10 11.94 2.07 8.99
C ASP A 10 11.73 2.12 7.48
N TYR A 11 12.87 2.13 6.77
CA TYR A 11 13.07 1.91 5.33
C TYR A 11 11.78 1.80 4.49
N LEU A 12 11.37 2.95 3.96
CA LEU A 12 10.16 3.06 3.14
C LEU A 12 10.32 2.31 1.83
N LYS A 13 9.46 1.31 1.63
CA LYS A 13 9.01 0.98 0.29
C LYS A 13 8.11 2.13 -0.15
N GLU A 14 8.27 2.65 -1.37
CA GLU A 14 7.54 3.86 -1.82
C GLU A 14 6.01 3.74 -1.77
N ASP A 15 5.51 2.52 -1.59
CA ASP A 15 4.15 2.10 -1.34
C ASP A 15 3.59 2.63 0.00
N ASP A 16 4.40 2.74 1.07
CA ASP A 16 3.93 3.01 2.43
C ASP A 16 3.75 4.51 2.74
N ILE A 17 4.34 5.39 1.93
CA ILE A 17 4.26 6.85 2.09
C ILE A 17 2.81 7.34 1.97
N VAL A 18 2.01 6.69 1.12
CA VAL A 18 0.61 7.09 0.85
C VAL A 18 -0.28 6.88 2.06
N LEU A 19 -0.09 5.77 2.78
CA LEU A 19 -0.83 5.48 4.01
C LEU A 19 -0.44 6.47 5.13
N GLY A 20 0.86 6.75 5.28
CA GLY A 20 1.35 7.72 6.26
C GLY A 20 0.81 9.13 6.04
N ILE A 21 0.76 9.59 4.79
CA ILE A 21 0.16 10.89 4.42
C ILE A 21 -1.35 10.89 4.68
N GLY A 22 -2.05 9.80 4.36
CA GLY A 22 -3.49 9.66 4.61
C GLY A 22 -3.83 9.79 6.09
N ILE A 23 -3.04 9.16 6.97
CA ILE A 23 -3.23 9.24 8.42
C ILE A 23 -2.89 10.64 8.94
N ALA A 24 -1.78 11.25 8.52
CA ALA A 24 -1.39 12.59 8.97
C ALA A 24 -2.42 13.66 8.58
N LEU A 25 -2.93 13.61 7.35
CA LEU A 25 -4.01 14.49 6.89
C LEU A 25 -5.33 14.22 7.63
N GLY A 26 -5.69 12.95 7.80
CA GLY A 26 -6.90 12.55 8.52
C GLY A 26 -6.90 13.03 9.97
N VAL A 27 -5.77 12.89 10.67
CA VAL A 27 -5.62 13.39 12.05
C VAL A 27 -5.74 14.90 12.12
N THR A 28 -5.07 15.62 11.22
CA THR A 28 -5.14 17.09 11.16
C THR A 28 -6.58 17.56 10.93
N TYR A 29 -7.30 16.89 10.02
CA TYR A 29 -8.71 17.15 9.76
C TYR A 29 -9.57 16.81 11.00
N GLY A 30 -9.31 15.68 11.66
CA GLY A 30 -10.03 15.28 12.87
C GLY A 30 -9.90 16.28 14.03
N ILE A 31 -8.74 16.91 14.18
CA ILE A 31 -8.52 17.98 15.16
C ILE A 31 -9.30 19.24 14.79
N LEU A 32 -9.35 19.59 13.50
CA LEU A 32 -10.04 20.81 13.04
C LEU A 32 -11.55 20.78 13.28
N PHE A 33 -12.16 19.59 13.27
CA PHE A 33 -13.59 19.40 13.49
C PHE A 33 -13.93 18.99 14.94
N ASP A 34 -12.95 19.00 15.86
CA ASP A 34 -13.08 18.45 17.24
C ASP A 34 -13.61 17.00 17.25
N ASN A 35 -13.39 16.27 16.15
CA ASN A 35 -13.97 14.96 15.91
C ASN A 35 -12.93 14.03 15.30
N LEU A 36 -11.98 13.63 16.14
CA LEU A 36 -10.83 12.84 15.73
C LEU A 36 -11.22 11.46 15.17
N ALA A 37 -12.31 10.88 15.65
CA ALA A 37 -12.86 9.63 15.11
C ALA A 37 -13.21 9.74 13.62
N LEU A 38 -13.76 10.89 13.21
CA LEU A 38 -14.08 11.19 11.81
C LEU A 38 -12.79 11.40 11.00
N GLY A 39 -11.81 12.10 11.55
CA GLY A 39 -10.52 12.31 10.91
C GLY A 39 -9.73 11.02 10.65
N ILE A 40 -9.60 10.15 11.65
CA ILE A 40 -8.89 8.86 11.53
C ILE A 40 -9.63 7.94 10.56
N SER A 41 -10.96 7.85 10.66
CA SER A 41 -11.76 6.97 9.78
C SER A 41 -11.65 7.39 8.31
N PHE A 42 -11.70 8.70 8.01
CA PHE A 42 -11.45 9.20 6.66
C PHE A 42 -10.00 9.02 6.22
N GLY A 43 -9.01 9.28 7.10
CA GLY A 43 -7.59 9.15 6.77
C GLY A 43 -7.19 7.71 6.40
N VAL A 44 -7.66 6.73 7.18
CA VAL A 44 -7.44 5.30 6.91
C VAL A 44 -8.21 4.84 5.68
N LEU A 45 -9.48 5.26 5.53
CA LEU A 45 -10.30 4.92 4.36
C LEU A 45 -9.67 5.43 3.06
N PHE A 46 -9.23 6.69 3.02
CA PHE A 46 -8.55 7.26 1.86
C PHE A 46 -7.19 6.61 1.60
N GLY A 47 -6.41 6.30 2.65
CA GLY A 47 -5.12 5.63 2.53
C GLY A 47 -5.24 4.24 1.88
N ILE A 48 -6.16 3.40 2.37
CA ILE A 48 -6.40 2.05 1.84
C ILE A 48 -6.98 2.11 0.42
N ILE A 49 -7.91 3.03 0.15
CA ILE A 49 -8.47 3.18 -1.21
C ILE A 49 -7.39 3.64 -2.20
N ALA A 50 -6.56 4.61 -1.83
CA ALA A 50 -5.48 5.11 -2.68
C ALA A 50 -4.44 4.01 -2.99
N GLU A 51 -4.13 3.17 -2.00
CA GLU A 51 -3.26 2.01 -2.16
C GLU A 51 -3.91 0.93 -3.05
N GLY A 52 -5.20 0.66 -2.85
CA GLY A 52 -5.98 -0.28 -3.66
C GLY A 52 -6.10 0.13 -5.13
N ILE A 53 -6.24 1.43 -5.41
CA ILE A 53 -6.27 1.97 -6.79
C ILE A 53 -4.89 1.87 -7.46
N ARG A 54 -3.80 2.07 -6.70
CA ARG A 54 -2.41 1.90 -7.18
C ARG A 54 -2.05 0.45 -7.53
N ARG A 55 -2.77 -0.54 -7.00
CA ARG A 55 -2.59 -1.97 -7.31
C ARG A 55 -3.06 -2.39 -8.72
N LYS A 56 -3.41 -1.45 -9.61
CA LYS A 56 -3.53 -1.72 -11.05
C LYS A 56 -2.15 -1.87 -11.72
N SER A 57 -1.41 -2.91 -11.36
CA SER A 57 -0.47 -3.54 -12.26
C SER A 57 -0.89 -4.98 -12.50
N PRO A 58 -1.61 -5.28 -13.61
CA PRO A 58 -1.71 -6.64 -14.10
C PRO A 58 -0.35 -7.03 -14.68
N ASN A 59 0.62 -7.40 -13.82
CA ASN A 59 1.87 -7.94 -14.33
C ASN A 59 1.71 -9.44 -14.64
N LYS A 60 1.25 -9.66 -15.86
CA LYS A 60 1.55 -10.80 -16.73
C LYS A 60 2.96 -11.38 -16.48
N LYS A 61 3.05 -12.59 -15.91
CA LYS A 61 4.06 -13.62 -16.26
C LYS A 61 3.92 -14.92 -15.46
N SER A 62 3.39 -15.95 -16.11
CA SER A 62 4.09 -17.22 -16.32
C SER A 62 3.40 -17.91 -17.50
N ASN A 63 3.78 -17.57 -18.73
CA ASN A 63 4.24 -18.60 -19.68
C ASN A 63 4.92 -19.78 -18.98
N ASP A 64 4.12 -20.72 -18.52
CA ASP A 64 4.57 -22.10 -18.40
C ASP A 64 4.72 -22.65 -19.83
N LYS A 65 5.88 -22.36 -20.44
CA LYS A 65 6.41 -23.27 -21.44
C LYS A 65 6.93 -24.45 -20.64
N THR A 66 6.09 -25.46 -20.43
CA THR A 66 6.60 -26.82 -20.34
C THR A 66 7.34 -27.07 -21.63
N ASN A 67 8.66 -26.93 -21.54
CA ASN A 67 9.58 -27.51 -22.51
C ASN A 67 9.50 -29.02 -22.25
N ASP A 68 8.42 -29.64 -22.72
CA ASP A 68 8.31 -31.10 -22.78
C ASP A 68 9.12 -31.58 -23.99
N GLY A 69 10.44 -31.55 -23.82
CA GLY A 69 11.39 -32.13 -24.75
C GLY A 69 12.69 -32.46 -24.02
N PRO A 70 12.88 -33.72 -23.59
CA PRO A 70 14.16 -34.38 -23.70
C PRO A 70 14.31 -34.87 -25.15
N ASP A 71 15.03 -34.08 -25.95
CA ASP A 71 15.66 -34.52 -27.19
C ASP A 71 16.93 -35.31 -26.84
N ASP A 72 16.77 -36.56 -26.45
CA ASP A 72 17.84 -37.52 -26.16
C ASP A 72 17.19 -38.91 -26.01
N ASP A 73 17.60 -39.99 -26.69
CA ASP A 73 18.91 -40.29 -27.23
C ASP A 73 18.79 -41.33 -28.36
N GLN A 74 19.71 -41.21 -29.31
CA GLN A 74 19.89 -42.09 -30.46
C GLN A 74 20.32 -43.50 -30.02
N SER A 75 19.75 -44.55 -30.64
CA SER A 75 20.44 -45.81 -31.01
C SER A 75 19.56 -46.65 -31.93
#